data_AF-A0A1I5T4D8-F1
#
_entry.id   AF-A0A1I5T4D8-F1
#
_cell.length_a   1.000
_cell.length_b   1.000
_cell.length_c   1.000
_cell.angle_alpha   90.00
_cell.angle_beta   90.00
_cell.angle_gamma   90.00
#
_symmetry.space_group_name_H-M   'P 1'
#
loop_
_entity.id
_entity.type
_entity.pdbx_description
1 polymer ?
#
loop_
_entity_poly.entity_id
_entity_poly.type
_entity_poly.pdbx_seq_one_letter_code
_entity_poly.pdbx_strand_id
1 'polypeptide(L)' 'MFELEFFDKKTEELLEECALTALTPEDVHRIFGFHLEGDGADVNHKQLAQIERIVGESFNGEGRDIFICEVQN' A
#
# COMPACT_ATOMS: atom_id res chain seq x y z
N MET A 1 -0.56 1.66 11.83
CA MET A 1 0.54 1.89 10.87
C MET A 1 0.10 1.30 9.55
N PHE A 2 0.67 1.72 8.42
CA PHE A 2 0.30 1.14 7.12
C PHE A 2 1.47 0.39 6.52
N GLU A 3 1.17 -0.67 5.77
CA GLU A 3 2.16 -1.46 5.05
C GLU A 3 1.67 -1.70 3.62
N LEU A 4 2.60 -1.74 2.65
CA LEU A 4 2.33 -2.30 1.33
C LEU A 4 2.74 -3.76 1.31
N GLU A 5 1.85 -4.60 0.81
CA GLU A 5 2.11 -6.00 0.51
C GLU A 5 2.13 -6.21 -1.00
N PHE A 6 3.17 -6.86 -1.51
CA PHE A 6 3.33 -7.14 -2.93
C PHE A 6 3.27 -8.64 -3.18
N PHE A 7 2.36 -9.06 -4.06
CA PHE A 7 2.16 -10.47 -4.40
C PHE A 7 2.51 -10.73 -5.87
N ASP A 8 3.05 -11.91 -6.15
CA ASP A 8 3.19 -12.38 -7.53
C ASP A 8 1.80 -12.65 -8.13
N LYS A 9 1.48 -12.02 -9.27
CA LYS A 9 0.17 -12.15 -9.93
C LYS A 9 -0.18 -13.58 -10.36
N LYS A 10 0.80 -14.47 -10.50
CA LYS A 10 0.59 -15.84 -10.99
C LYS A 10 0.56 -16.86 -9.87
N THR A 11 1.45 -16.72 -8.89
CA THR A 11 1.58 -17.69 -7.79
C THR A 11 0.82 -17.28 -6.54
N GLU A 12 0.36 -16.02 -6.46
CA GLU A 12 -0.26 -15.42 -5.25
C GLU A 12 0.68 -15.44 -4.03
N GLU A 13 1.98 -15.65 -4.25
CA GLU A 13 2.98 -15.65 -3.18
C GLU A 13 3.33 -14.21 -2.79
N LEU A 14 3.40 -13.96 -1.47
CA LEU A 14 3.90 -12.71 -0.92
C LEU A 14 5.40 -12.58 -1.25
N LEU A 15 5.75 -11.51 -1.95
CA LEU A 15 7.12 -11.22 -2.39
C LEU A 15 7.82 -10.23 -1.45
N GLU A 16 7.09 -9.25 -0.95
CA GLU A 16 7.65 -8.09 -0.26
C GLU A 16 6.59 -7.40 0.62
N GLU A 17 7.01 -6.96 1.80
CA GLU A 17 6.23 -6.13 2.73
C GLU A 17 7.03 -4.85 3.01
N CYS A 18 6.38 -3.70 2.93
CA CYS A 18 7.01 -2.39 3.09
C CYS A 18 6.24 -1.53 4.10
N ALA A 19 6.82 -1.30 5.27
CA ALA A 19 6.23 -0.44 6.29
C ALA A 19 6.25 1.04 5.88
N LEU A 20 5.09 1.66 5.81
CA LEU A 20 4.90 3.05 5.40
C LEU A 20 4.86 3.99 6.61
N THR A 21 6.00 4.11 7.31
CA THR A 21 6.08 4.85 8.59
C THR A 21 5.72 6.34 8.49
N ALA A 22 5.84 6.93 7.29
CA ALA A 22 5.49 8.33 7.02
C ALA A 22 4.03 8.54 6.55
N LEU A 23 3.29 7.47 6.24
CA LEU A 23 1.92 7.57 5.74
C LEU A 23 0.93 7.69 6.91
N THR A 24 0.05 8.70 6.85
CA THR A 24 -0.95 8.96 7.90
C THR A 24 -2.35 8.45 7.52
N PRO A 25 -3.26 8.24 8.49
CA PRO A 25 -4.65 7.89 8.19
C PRO A 25 -5.36 8.92 7.30
N GLU A 26 -5.08 10.21 7.47
CA GLU A 26 -5.63 11.28 6.63
C GLU A 26 -5.14 11.19 5.18
N ASP A 27 -3.86 10.81 4.97
CA ASP A 27 -3.34 10.57 3.63
C ASP A 27 -4.04 9.39 2.95
N VAL A 28 -4.26 8.30 3.70
CA VAL A 28 -5.01 7.14 3.22
C VAL A 28 -6.44 7.54 2.83
N HIS A 29 -7.15 8.26 3.69
CA HIS A 29 -8.48 8.78 3.35
C HIS A 29 -8.46 9.68 2.10
N ARG A 30 -7.42 10.50 1.90
CA ARG A 30 -7.29 11.33 0.70
C ARG A 30 -7.03 10.52 -0.57
N ILE A 31 -6.28 9.42 -0.49
CA ILE A 31 -5.91 8.57 -1.64
C ILE A 31 -7.05 7.62 -2.02
N PHE A 32 -7.68 7.00 -1.02
CA PHE A 32 -8.67 5.94 -1.21
C PHE A 32 -10.11 6.44 -1.10
N GLY A 33 -10.35 7.57 -0.43
CA GLY A 33 -11.69 8.11 -0.16
C GLY A 33 -12.38 7.48 1.05
N PHE A 34 -11.69 6.61 1.78
CA PHE A 34 -12.17 5.92 2.98
C PHE A 34 -10.98 5.58 3.90
N HIS A 35 -11.28 5.29 5.18
CA HIS A 35 -10.30 4.75 6.13
C HIS A 35 -10.29 3.22 6.01
N LEU A 36 -9.13 2.59 6.18
CA LEU A 36 -9.01 1.13 6.13
C LEU A 36 -9.62 0.45 7.37
N GLU A 37 -9.63 1.11 8.52
CA GLU A 37 -10.27 0.64 9.76
C GLU A 37 -9.79 -0.77 10.21
N GLY A 38 -8.52 -1.09 9.98
CA GLY A 38 -7.92 -2.39 10.27
C GLY A 38 -8.05 -3.44 9.15
N ASP A 39 -8.64 -3.09 8.00
CA ASP A 39 -8.68 -3.94 6.80
C ASP A 39 -7.55 -3.59 5.81
N GLY A 40 -7.53 -4.33 4.70
CA GLY A 40 -6.69 -4.06 3.54
C GLY A 40 -7.47 -3.58 2.32
N ALA A 41 -6.79 -2.91 1.39
CA ALA A 41 -7.37 -2.48 0.13
C ALA A 41 -6.40 -2.65 -1.05
N ASP A 42 -6.94 -2.96 -2.22
CA ASP A 42 -6.18 -2.98 -3.48
C ASP A 42 -5.59 -1.60 -3.79
N VAL A 43 -4.34 -1.59 -4.24
CA VAL A 43 -3.61 -0.38 -4.65
C VAL A 43 -3.40 -0.40 -6.16
N ASN A 44 -4.04 0.53 -6.85
CA ASN A 44 -3.75 0.74 -8.28
C ASN A 44 -2.53 1.66 -8.50
N HIS A 45 -2.03 1.72 -9.73
CA HIS A 45 -0.84 2.51 -10.07
C HIS A 45 -0.92 4.01 -9.72
N LYS A 46 -2.12 4.62 -9.77
CA LYS A 46 -2.27 6.04 -9.40
C LYS A 46 -2.15 6.24 -7.90
N GLN A 47 -2.74 5.33 -7.12
CA GLN A 47 -2.66 5.34 -5.66
C GLN A 47 -1.23 5.06 -5.20
N LEU A 48 -0.55 4.07 -5.81
CA LEU A 48 0.86 3.79 -5.53
C LEU A 48 1.73 5.04 -5.76
N ALA A 49 1.57 5.72 -6.90
CA ALA A 49 2.31 6.94 -7.19
C ALA A 49 2.01 8.10 -6.22
N GLN A 50 0.84 8.11 -5.56
CA GLN A 50 0.54 9.07 -4.50
C GLN A 50 1.23 8.68 -3.19
N ILE A 51 1.24 7.39 -2.83
CA ILE A 51 1.94 6.85 -1.67
C ILE A 51 3.44 7.14 -1.79
N GLU A 52 4.06 6.79 -2.91
CA GLU A 52 5.49 7.05 -3.21
C GLU A 52 5.90 8.50 -2.98
N ARG A 53 5.07 9.46 -3.43
CA ARG A 53 5.34 10.89 -3.23
C ARG A 53 5.30 11.32 -1.77
N ILE A 54 4.48 10.66 -0.94
CA ILE A 54 4.34 10.99 0.48
C ILE A 54 5.50 10.39 1.26
N VAL A 55 5.82 9.11 1.01
CA VAL A 55 6.86 8.40 1.74
C VAL A 55 8.27 8.70 1.24
N GLY A 56 8.41 9.27 0.03
CA GLY A 56 9.69 9.63 -0.55
C GLY A 56 10.48 8.44 -1.10
N GLU A 57 9.79 7.33 -1.40
CA GLU A 57 10.36 6.07 -1.91
C GLU A 57 9.67 5.68 -3.22
N SER A 58 10.25 4.74 -3.97
CA SER A 58 9.67 4.21 -5.20
C SER A 58 9.60 2.69 -5.12
N PHE A 59 8.45 2.12 -5.48
CA PHE A 59 8.16 0.71 -5.38
C PHE A 59 7.96 0.10 -6.77
N ASN A 60 8.48 -1.10 -6.99
CA ASN A 60 8.26 -1.80 -8.25
C ASN A 60 6.91 -2.54 -8.23
N GLY A 61 5.90 -1.94 -8.86
CA GLY A 61 4.58 -2.57 -9.05
C GLY A 61 4.42 -3.42 -10.31
N GLU A 62 5.44 -3.53 -11.17
CA GLU A 62 5.29 -4.27 -12.44
C GLU A 62 5.13 -5.77 -12.21
N GLY A 63 4.04 -6.33 -12.74
CA GLY A 63 3.75 -7.77 -12.64
C GLY A 63 3.31 -8.23 -11.25
N ARG A 64 3.00 -7.30 -10.33
CA ARG A 64 2.59 -7.60 -8.94
C ARG A 64 1.18 -7.11 -8.65
N ASP A 65 0.48 -7.81 -7.77
CA ASP A 65 -0.69 -7.27 -7.08
C ASP A 65 -0.23 -6.58 -5.80
N ILE A 66 -0.88 -5.47 -5.45
CA ILE A 66 -0.41 -4.59 -4.39
C ILE A 66 -1.59 -4.29 -3.48
N PHE A 67 -1.39 -4.52 -2.19
CA PHE A 67 -2.36 -4.20 -1.15
C PHE A 67 -1.76 -3.20 -0.18
N ILE A 68 -2.59 -2.33 0.36
CA ILE A 68 -2.26 -1.54 1.55
C ILE A 68 -3.07 -2.09 2.72
N CYS A 69 -2.41 -2.35 3.83
CA CYS A 69 -3.04 -2.87 5.05
C CYS A 69 -2.82 -1.90 6.21
N GLU A 70 -3.83 -1.71 7.06
CA GLU A 70 -3.65 -1.07 8.36
C GLU A 70 -3.25 -2.10 9.41
N VAL A 71 -2.00 -2.03 9.87
CA VAL A 71 -1.47 -2.91 10.91
C VAL A 71 -1.51 -2.23 12.28
N GLN A 72 -1.98 -2.98 13.28
CA GLN A 72 -1.93 -2.59 14.69
C GLN A 72 -0.58 -3.02 15.27
N ASN A 73 0.21 -2.05 15.73
CA ASN A 73 1.39 -2.31 16.58
C ASN A 73 0.95 -2.55 18.02
#